data_AF-A0A7X8QGQ6-F1
#
_entry.id   AF-A0A7X8QGQ6-F1
#
_cell.length_a   1.000
_cell.length_b   1.000
_cell.length_c   1.000
_cell.angle_alpha   90.00
_cell.angle_beta   90.00
_cell.angle_gamma   90.00
#
_symmetry.space_group_name_H-M   'P 1'
#
loop_
_entity.id
_entity.type
_entity.pdbx_description
1 polymer ?
#
loop_
_entity_poly.entity_id
_entity_poly.type
_entity_poly.pdbx_seq_one_letter_code
_entity_poly.pdbx_strand_id
1 'polypeptide(L)' 'MSKSVRRFLLGNLWDFGKNESWFSDMALKGMHLQSIGSWFVVFEKGEPKKTRYRIEI' A
#
# COMPACT_ATOMS: atom_id res chain seq x y z
N MET A 1 0.47 -1.58 20.10
CA MET A 1 -0.74 -1.99 19.38
C MET A 1 -0.85 -1.17 18.09
N SER A 2 -0.07 -1.50 17.06
CA SER A 2 -0.14 -0.79 15.77
C SER A 2 -1.50 -1.06 15.12
N LYS A 3 -2.21 0.00 14.69
CA LYS A 3 -3.52 -0.15 14.03
C LYS A 3 -3.30 -0.51 12.55
N SER A 4 -3.34 -1.80 12.24
CA SER A 4 -3.30 -2.29 10.86
C SER A 4 -4.64 -2.04 10.16
N VAL A 5 -4.60 -1.57 8.91
CA VAL A 5 -5.76 -1.35 8.05
C VAL A 5 -5.67 -2.30 6.86
N ARG A 6 -6.65 -3.17 6.69
CA ARG A 6 -6.81 -3.93 5.45
C ARG A 6 -7.68 -3.16 4.47
N ARG A 7 -7.21 -3.03 3.22
CA ARG A 7 -8.01 -2.54 2.09
C ARG A 7 -8.08 -3.60 1.01
N PHE A 8 -9.23 -3.69 0.36
CA PHE A 8 -9.42 -4.54 -0.80
C PHE A 8 -8.68 -3.94 -2.00
N LEU A 9 -7.89 -4.75 -2.70
CA LEU A 9 -7.30 -4.34 -3.96
C LEU A 9 -8.36 -4.53 -5.05
N LEU A 10 -9.10 -3.46 -5.37
CA LEU A 10 -10.12 -3.47 -6.43
C LEU A 10 -9.51 -3.42 -7.86
N GLY A 11 -8.19 -3.60 -7.99
CA GLY A 11 -7.46 -3.54 -9.26
C GLY A 11 -6.71 -4.83 -9.57
N ASN A 12 -6.41 -5.06 -10.85
CA ASN A 12 -5.56 -6.18 -11.28
C ASN A 12 -4.16 -6.07 -10.62
N LEU A 13 -3.69 -7.15 -9.99
CA LEU A 13 -2.34 -7.23 -9.40
C LEU A 13 -1.24 -6.90 -10.43
N TRP A 14 -1.53 -7.19 -11.70
CA TRP A 14 -0.65 -7.01 -12.86
C TRP A 14 -0.48 -5.55 -13.31
N ASP A 15 -1.29 -4.61 -12.80
CA ASP A 15 -1.12 -3.18 -13.09
C ASP A 15 -0.18 -2.54 -12.05
N PHE A 16 1.07 -2.99 -12.06
CA PHE A 16 2.10 -2.63 -11.08
C PHE A 16 2.27 -1.10 -10.97
N GLY A 17 2.20 -0.36 -12.08
CA GLY A 17 2.34 1.09 -12.09
C GLY A 17 1.19 1.82 -11.37
N LYS A 18 -0.06 1.38 -11.56
CA LYS A 18 -1.19 1.95 -10.80
C LYS A 18 -1.11 1.63 -9.31
N ASN A 19 -0.68 0.41 -8.98
CA ASN A 19 -0.53 -0.02 -7.60
C ASN A 19 0.58 0.78 -6.89
N GLU A 20 1.73 1.03 -7.53
CA GLU A 20 2.82 1.85 -6.98
C GLU A 20 2.40 3.29 -6.68
N SER A 21 1.65 3.92 -7.59
CA SER A 21 1.11 5.28 -7.36
C SER A 21 0.15 5.27 -6.18
N TRP A 22 -0.76 4.29 -6.12
CA TRP A 22 -1.73 4.17 -5.05
C TRP A 22 -1.07 3.95 -3.67
N PHE A 23 -0.03 3.12 -3.59
CA PHE A 23 0.72 2.93 -2.35
C PHE A 23 1.45 4.20 -1.92
N SER A 24 2.02 4.95 -2.86
CA SER A 24 2.70 6.21 -2.59
C SER A 24 1.73 7.27 -2.03
N ASP A 25 0.52 7.35 -2.59
CA ASP A 25 -0.56 8.22 -2.08
C ASP A 25 -1.03 7.80 -0.68
N MET A 26 -1.05 6.49 -0.40
CA MET A 26 -1.41 5.98 0.93
C MET A 26 -0.34 6.30 1.97
N ALA A 27 0.94 6.18 1.62
CA ALA A 27 2.04 6.55 2.53
C ALA A 27 2.04 8.04 2.87
N LEU A 28 1.69 8.91 1.92
CA LEU A 28 1.47 10.34 2.17
C LEU A 28 0.36 10.62 3.18
N LYS A 29 -0.61 9.70 3.32
CA LYS A 29 -1.68 9.79 4.34
C LYS A 29 -1.32 9.11 5.65
N GLY A 30 -0.08 8.62 5.81
CA GLY A 30 0.37 7.87 6.98
C GLY A 30 -0.04 6.41 6.97
N MET A 31 -0.39 5.84 5.81
CA MET A 31 -0.67 4.42 5.65
C MET A 31 0.50 3.76 4.92
N HIS A 32 1.37 3.10 5.68
CA HIS A 32 2.54 2.42 5.15
C HIS A 32 2.17 1.02 4.70
N LEU A 33 2.60 0.62 3.51
CA LEU A 33 2.43 -0.74 3.04
C LEU A 33 3.17 -1.72 3.97
N GLN A 34 2.45 -2.72 4.50
CA GLN A 34 3.01 -3.76 5.36
C GLN A 34 3.05 -5.12 4.64
N SER A 35 1.97 -5.51 3.97
CA SER A 35 1.98 -6.70 3.10
C SER A 35 0.92 -6.60 1.99
N ILE A 36 1.22 -7.23 0.86
CA ILE A 36 0.29 -7.39 -0.27
C ILE A 36 -0.08 -8.87 -0.33
N GLY A 37 -1.37 -9.18 -0.25
CA GLY A 37 -1.93 -10.49 -0.58
C GLY A 37 -2.61 -10.48 -1.95
N SER A 38 -3.11 -11.65 -2.38
CA SER A 38 -3.75 -11.79 -3.70
C SER A 38 -5.03 -10.97 -3.90
N TRP A 39 -5.72 -10.60 -2.82
CA TRP A 39 -6.94 -9.76 -2.87
C TRP A 39 -6.93 -8.58 -1.91
N PHE A 40 -6.07 -8.59 -0.90
CA PHE A 40 -6.09 -7.61 0.18
C PHE A 40 -4.69 -7.06 0.38
N VAL A 41 -4.61 -5.77 0.66
CA VAL A 41 -3.38 -5.10 1.07
C VAL A 41 -3.51 -4.69 2.53
N VAL A 42 -2.50 -5.04 3.31
CA VAL A 42 -2.37 -4.62 4.71
C VAL A 42 -1.49 -3.38 4.76
N PHE A 43 -2.03 -2.33 5.36
CA PHE A 43 -1.33 -1.11 5.67
C PHE A 43 -1.15 -0.98 7.19
N GLU A 44 -0.06 -0.37 7.59
CA GLU A 44 0.21 0.03 8.96
C GLU A 44 0.02 1.54 9.09
N LYS A 45 -0.80 1.98 10.05
CA LYS A 45 -0.94 3.41 10.36
C LYS A 45 0.32 3.89 11.07
N GLY A 46 0.98 4.86 10.47
CA GLY A 46 2.11 5.59 11.03
C GLY A 46 2.09 7.05 10.62
N GLU A 47 3.24 7.71 10.71
CA GLU A 47 3.36 9.11 10.31
C GLU A 47 3.33 9.25 8.78
N PRO A 48 2.70 10.31 8.24
CA PRO A 48 2.71 10.57 6.80
C PRO A 48 4.14 10.75 6.31
N LYS A 49 4.60 9.82 5.46
CA LYS A 49 5.94 9.86 4.88
C LYS A 49 5.85 9.69 3.39
N LYS A 50 6.66 10.45 2.66
CA LYS A 50 6.80 10.31 1.22
C LYS A 50 7.63 9.07 0.92
N THR A 51 6.97 7.92 0.91
CA THR A 51 7.57 6.62 0.59
C THR A 51 7.23 6.28 -0.85
N ARG A 52 8.25 6.09 -1.68
CA ARG A 52 8.08 5.61 -3.05
C ARG A 52 8.23 4.10 -3.03
N TYR A 53 7.16 3.39 -3.36
CA TYR A 53 7.21 1.93 -3.49
C TYR A 53 7.68 1.59 -4.90
N ARG A 54 8.63 0.65 -4.99
CA ARG A 54 9.05 0.06 -6.24
C ARG A 54 8.73 -1.43 -6.20
N ILE A 55 7.90 -1.92 -7.12
CA ILE A 55 7.64 -3.36 -7.23
C ILE A 55 8.73 -3.96 -8.12
N GLU A 56 9.59 -4.78 -7.53
CA GLU A 56 10.58 -5.59 -8.25
C GLU A 56 10.04 -7.02 -8.35
N ILE A 57 9.95 -7.55 -9.58
CA ILE A 57 9.54 -8.94 -9.90
C ILE A 57 10.75 -9.86 -9.78
#